data_AF-A0A2R5F8N0-F1
#
_entry.id   AF-A0A2R5F8N0-F1
#
_cell.length_a   1.000
_cell.length_b   1.000
_cell.length_c   1.000
_cell.angle_alpha   90.00
_cell.angle_beta   90.00
_cell.angle_gamma   90.00
#
_symmetry.space_group_name_H-M   'P 1'
#
loop_
_entity.id
_entity.type
_entity.pdbx_description
1 polymer ?
#
loop_
_entity_poly.entity_id
_entity_poly.type
_entity_poly.pdbx_seq_one_letter_code
_entity_poly.pdbx_strand_id
1 'polypeptide(L)'
;MDLETYRKYWHAVSPRMLELMAALHAALADILPDEGLSITKPILMTNADEWSVSMDIKQNSSDASILGLDFKLLDGDIQDGDGGCGIALTLTGYTGLLMGGYYPGNYTPEAFTDDEAVLLERVEGLPLDRFPELVRSALKNPVLLNTLKEDGINLH
;
A
#
# COMPACT_ATOMS: atom_id res chain seq x y z
N MET A 1 -5.04 11.89 17.69
CA MET A 1 -3.83 12.02 18.52
C MET A 1 -3.23 13.41 18.32
N ASP A 2 -2.40 13.94 19.23
CA ASP A 2 -1.66 15.17 18.92
C ASP A 2 -0.51 14.90 17.92
N LEU A 3 -0.15 15.91 17.14
CA LEU A 3 0.82 15.78 16.04
C LEU A 3 2.23 15.37 16.51
N GLU A 4 2.64 15.75 17.73
CA GLU A 4 3.97 15.42 18.25
C GLU A 4 4.05 13.93 18.60
N THR A 5 3.03 13.44 19.30
CA THR A 5 2.90 12.01 19.61
C THR A 5 2.79 11.16 18.34
N TYR A 6 1.96 11.57 17.37
CA TYR A 6 1.84 10.86 16.10
C TYR A 6 3.16 10.84 15.31
N ARG A 7 3.90 11.96 15.33
CA ARG A 7 5.22 12.06 14.69
C ARG A 7 6.24 11.12 15.30
N LYS A 8 6.20 10.92 16.62
CA LYS A 8 7.06 9.96 17.33
C LYS A 8 6.86 8.55 16.78
N TYR A 9 5.61 8.07 16.71
CA TYR A 9 5.31 6.74 16.17
C TYR A 9 5.74 6.61 14.71
N TRP A 10 5.50 7.62 13.88
CA TRP A 10 5.96 7.62 12.50
C TRP A 10 7.47 7.48 12.36
N HIS A 11 8.25 8.21 13.16
CA HIS A 11 9.70 8.09 13.13
C HIS A 11 10.19 6.70 13.55
N ALA A 12 9.44 6.00 14.41
CA ALA A 12 9.75 4.63 14.79
C ALA A 12 9.51 3.64 13.63
N VAL A 13 8.40 3.76 12.88
CA VAL A 13 8.01 2.76 11.88
C VAL A 13 8.42 3.07 10.44
N SER A 14 8.44 4.35 10.05
CA SER A 14 8.64 4.75 8.66
C SER A 14 9.94 4.30 8.00
N PRO A 15 11.10 4.19 8.71
CA PRO A 15 12.31 3.65 8.10
C PRO A 15 12.11 2.20 7.63
N ARG A 16 11.46 1.37 8.45
CA ARG A 16 11.21 -0.04 8.12
C ARG A 16 10.15 -0.19 7.05
N MET A 17 9.08 0.61 7.11
CA MET A 17 8.06 0.66 6.05
C MET A 17 8.67 1.04 4.70
N LEU A 18 9.57 2.02 4.67
CA LEU A 18 10.26 2.45 3.45
C LEU A 18 11.17 1.35 2.89
N GLU A 19 11.92 0.67 3.76
CA GLU A 19 12.77 -0.46 3.36
C GLU A 19 11.94 -1.60 2.73
N LEU A 20 10.84 -1.98 3.38
CA LEU A 20 9.92 -3.01 2.87
C LEU A 20 9.27 -2.60 1.54
N MET A 21 8.85 -1.34 1.40
CA MET A 21 8.30 -0.82 0.14
C MET A 21 9.35 -0.75 -0.96
N ALA A 22 10.61 -0.45 -0.64
CA ALA A 22 11.71 -0.47 -1.61
C ALA A 22 12.01 -1.90 -2.10
N ALA A 23 11.99 -2.89 -1.19
CA ALA A 23 12.11 -4.29 -1.56
C ALA A 23 10.92 -4.76 -2.41
N LEU A 24 9.70 -4.40 -2.02
CA LEU A 24 8.49 -4.72 -2.78
C LEU A 24 8.51 -4.06 -4.16
N HIS A 25 8.93 -2.80 -4.26
CA HIS A 25 9.12 -2.11 -5.54
C HIS A 25 10.06 -2.90 -6.45
N ALA A 26 11.21 -3.34 -5.95
CA ALA A 26 12.17 -4.11 -6.75
C ALA A 26 11.55 -5.43 -7.23
N ALA A 27 10.83 -6.14 -6.37
CA ALA A 27 10.14 -7.38 -6.72
C ALA A 27 9.00 -7.16 -7.72
N LEU A 28 8.24 -6.06 -7.60
CA LEU A 28 7.16 -5.72 -8.53
C LEU A 28 7.72 -5.29 -9.89
N ALA A 29 8.76 -4.47 -9.91
CA ALA A 29 9.40 -4.03 -11.15
C ALA A 29 9.90 -5.20 -12.01
N ASP A 30 10.37 -6.29 -11.39
CA ASP A 30 10.82 -7.51 -12.08
C ASP A 30 9.68 -8.32 -12.73
N ILE A 31 8.45 -8.16 -12.24
CA ILE A 31 7.29 -8.94 -12.73
C ILE A 31 6.31 -8.15 -13.59
N LEU A 32 6.47 -6.83 -13.63
CA LEU A 32 5.67 -5.97 -14.50
C LEU A 32 6.06 -6.19 -15.96
N PRO A 33 5.12 -6.11 -16.90
CA PRO A 33 5.43 -6.18 -18.31
C PRO A 33 6.35 -5.01 -18.70
N ASP A 34 7.34 -5.28 -19.56
CA ASP A 34 8.27 -4.26 -20.08
C ASP A 34 7.53 -3.14 -20.83
N GLU A 35 6.35 -3.43 -21.36
CA GLU A 35 5.51 -2.49 -22.11
C GLU A 35 4.20 -2.18 -21.37
N GLY A 36 3.78 -0.92 -21.43
CA GLY A 36 2.46 -0.47 -20.98
C GLY A 36 2.34 -0.06 -19.51
N LEU A 37 3.13 -0.66 -18.61
CA LEU A 37 3.11 -0.34 -17.17
C LEU A 37 4.47 0.15 -16.65
N SER A 38 4.43 0.90 -15.55
CA SER A 38 5.60 1.26 -14.75
C SER A 38 5.22 1.30 -13.28
N ILE A 39 6.21 1.34 -12.40
CA ILE A 39 6.01 1.51 -10.96
C ILE A 39 6.80 2.72 -10.47
N THR A 40 6.19 3.54 -9.62
CA THR A 40 6.86 4.70 -9.01
C THR A 40 7.71 4.26 -7.83
N LYS A 41 8.82 4.97 -7.58
CA LYS A 41 9.61 4.72 -6.38
C LYS A 41 8.79 5.06 -5.13
N PRO A 42 8.96 4.32 -4.02
CA PRO A 42 8.32 4.66 -2.75
C PRO A 42 8.66 6.07 -2.29
N ILE A 43 7.66 6.83 -1.86
CA ILE A 43 7.80 8.19 -1.31
C ILE A 43 7.14 8.30 0.06
N LEU A 44 7.70 9.14 0.92
CA LEU A 44 7.08 9.48 2.21
C LEU A 44 6.04 10.58 2.00
N MET A 45 4.84 10.37 2.50
CA MET A 45 3.70 11.28 2.41
C MET A 45 3.26 11.64 3.83
N THR A 46 3.56 12.87 4.27
CA THR A 46 3.25 13.35 5.64
C THR A 46 2.39 14.63 5.62
N ASN A 47 1.83 14.97 4.47
CA ASN A 47 0.99 16.16 4.26
C ASN A 47 -0.51 15.85 4.26
N ALA A 48 -0.89 14.61 4.57
CA ALA A 48 -2.26 14.14 4.71
C ALA A 48 -2.58 13.83 6.18
N ASP A 49 -3.86 13.57 6.47
CA ASP A 49 -4.35 13.21 7.81
C ASP A 49 -3.72 11.90 8.34
N GLU A 50 -3.37 10.99 7.42
CA GLU A 50 -2.62 9.77 7.71
C GLU A 50 -1.26 9.84 7.00
N TRP A 51 -0.18 9.48 7.70
CA TRP A 51 1.15 9.46 7.12
C TRP A 51 1.44 8.08 6.51
N SER A 52 2.03 8.09 5.32
CA SER A 52 2.22 6.87 4.54
C SER A 52 3.54 6.82 3.78
N VAL A 53 3.93 5.60 3.42
CA VAL A 53 4.86 5.33 2.33
C VAL A 53 4.03 4.89 1.13
N SER A 54 4.10 5.63 0.04
CA SER A 54 3.21 5.45 -1.11
C SER A 54 4.00 5.07 -2.37
N MET A 55 3.45 4.17 -3.18
CA MET A 55 3.90 3.88 -4.54
C MET A 55 2.74 3.41 -5.41
N ASP A 56 2.86 3.64 -6.72
CA ASP A 56 1.81 3.34 -7.69
C ASP A 56 2.36 2.50 -8.84
N ILE A 57 1.59 1.51 -9.27
CA ILE A 57 1.71 0.92 -10.60
C ILE A 57 0.84 1.75 -11.54
N LYS A 58 1.46 2.33 -12.55
CA LYS A 58 0.84 3.25 -13.50
C LYS A 58 0.87 2.73 -14.92
N GLN A 59 -0.06 3.23 -15.72
CA GLN A 59 -0.03 3.07 -17.16
C GLN A 59 0.89 4.12 -17.80
N ASN A 60 1.83 3.69 -18.64
CA ASN A 60 2.84 4.58 -19.23
C ASN A 60 2.25 5.64 -20.18
N SER A 61 1.15 5.35 -20.87
CA SER A 61 0.56 6.25 -21.87
C SER A 61 -0.40 7.30 -21.29
N SER A 62 -0.92 7.12 -20.08
CA SER A 62 -1.94 8.00 -19.47
C SER A 62 -1.55 8.53 -18.08
N ASP A 63 -0.47 8.00 -17.48
CA ASP A 63 -0.09 8.21 -16.09
C ASP A 63 -1.18 7.81 -15.06
N ALA A 64 -2.21 7.07 -15.50
CA ALA A 64 -3.28 6.59 -14.64
C ALA A 64 -2.78 5.49 -13.69
N SER A 65 -3.14 5.57 -12.40
CA SER A 65 -2.83 4.55 -11.41
C SER A 65 -3.74 3.34 -11.57
N ILE A 66 -3.15 2.18 -11.79
CA ILE A 66 -3.82 0.88 -11.91
C ILE A 66 -3.90 0.17 -10.55
N LEU A 67 -2.85 0.36 -9.74
CA LEU A 67 -2.77 -0.08 -8.35
C LEU A 67 -1.99 0.97 -7.56
N GLY A 68 -2.65 1.62 -6.61
CA GLY A 68 -1.98 2.41 -5.58
C GLY A 68 -1.72 1.56 -4.34
N LEU A 69 -0.56 1.72 -3.74
CA LEU A 69 -0.16 1.07 -2.49
C LEU A 69 0.23 2.13 -1.48
N ASP A 70 -0.56 2.23 -0.41
CA ASP A 70 -0.29 3.15 0.69
C ASP A 70 -0.02 2.35 1.97
N PHE A 71 1.24 2.30 2.38
CA PHE A 71 1.62 1.73 3.66
C PHE A 71 1.50 2.81 4.73
N LYS A 72 0.45 2.74 5.54
CA LYS A 72 -0.03 3.82 6.41
C LYS A 72 0.22 3.55 7.89
N LEU A 73 0.50 4.63 8.61
CA LEU A 73 0.25 4.73 10.05
C LEU A 73 -1.15 5.33 10.23
N LEU A 74 -2.07 4.62 10.87
CA LEU A 74 -3.43 5.08 11.12
C LEU A 74 -3.51 5.76 12.49
N ASP A 75 -4.25 6.86 12.61
CA ASP A 75 -4.56 7.50 13.90
C ASP A 75 -5.86 6.91 14.45
N GLY A 76 -5.77 6.17 15.56
CA GLY A 76 -6.93 5.53 16.21
C GLY A 76 -7.96 6.52 16.76
N ASP A 77 -7.55 7.76 17.06
CA ASP A 77 -8.49 8.79 17.52
C ASP A 77 -9.44 9.26 16.40
N ILE A 78 -9.07 9.07 15.14
CA ILE A 78 -9.90 9.40 13.97
C ILE A 78 -10.85 8.22 13.65
N GLN A 79 -10.51 7.01 14.08
CA GLN A 79 -11.17 5.74 13.72
C GLN A 79 -11.97 5.17 14.91
N ASP A 80 -12.91 5.96 15.44
CA ASP A 80 -13.80 5.61 16.56
C ASP A 80 -13.23 5.68 18.00
N GLY A 81 -12.02 6.23 18.19
CA GLY A 81 -11.61 6.80 19.49
C GLY A 81 -10.92 5.85 20.48
N ASP A 82 -10.41 4.71 20.01
CA ASP A 82 -9.69 3.74 20.85
C ASP A 82 -8.25 4.16 21.21
N GLY A 83 -7.80 5.34 20.76
CA GLY A 83 -6.45 5.84 20.99
C GLY A 83 -5.38 5.05 20.21
N GLY A 84 -4.13 5.51 20.27
CA GLY A 84 -2.99 4.81 19.68
C GLY A 84 -2.91 4.89 18.14
N CYS A 85 -2.03 4.06 17.57
CA CYS A 85 -1.81 3.98 16.14
C CYS A 85 -2.01 2.57 15.59
N GLY A 86 -2.38 2.50 14.32
CA GLY A 86 -2.52 1.26 13.56
C GLY A 86 -1.57 1.21 12.38
N ILE A 87 -1.34 0.03 11.82
CA ILE A 87 -0.51 -0.19 10.64
C ILE A 87 -1.38 -0.85 9.57
N ALA A 88 -1.39 -0.30 8.36
CA ALA A 88 -2.16 -0.86 7.25
C ALA A 88 -1.47 -0.69 5.91
N LEU A 89 -1.62 -1.66 5.01
CA LEU A 89 -1.33 -1.47 3.59
C LEU A 89 -2.67 -1.35 2.84
N THR A 90 -3.01 -0.13 2.44
CA THR A 90 -4.22 0.15 1.65
C THR A 90 -3.91 0.00 0.17
N LEU A 91 -4.83 -0.64 -0.56
CA LEU A 91 -4.74 -0.87 -1.99
C LEU A 91 -5.85 -0.10 -2.70
N THR A 92 -5.48 0.77 -3.64
CA THR A 92 -6.43 1.58 -4.41
C THR A 92 -6.32 1.31 -5.91
N GLY A 93 -7.28 1.81 -6.69
CA GLY A 93 -7.36 1.54 -8.12
C GLY A 93 -7.95 0.18 -8.45
N TYR A 94 -7.99 -0.15 -9.74
CA TYR A 94 -8.69 -1.33 -10.26
C TYR A 94 -8.20 -2.65 -9.64
N THR A 95 -6.87 -2.81 -9.53
CA THR A 95 -6.29 -4.01 -8.95
C THR A 95 -6.55 -4.07 -7.44
N GLY A 96 -6.52 -2.92 -6.75
CA GLY A 96 -6.83 -2.84 -5.32
C GLY A 96 -8.26 -3.27 -5.01
N LEU A 97 -9.22 -2.87 -5.85
CA LEU A 97 -10.62 -3.32 -5.73
C LEU A 97 -10.75 -4.85 -5.85
N LEU A 98 -10.05 -5.47 -6.80
CA LEU A 98 -10.04 -6.93 -6.95
C LEU A 98 -9.39 -7.65 -5.76
N MET A 99 -8.49 -6.98 -5.06
CA MET A 99 -7.79 -7.50 -3.88
C MET A 99 -8.53 -7.17 -2.56
N GLY A 100 -9.68 -6.50 -2.61
CA GLY A 100 -10.48 -6.16 -1.42
C GLY A 100 -10.04 -4.89 -0.69
N GLY A 101 -9.20 -4.05 -1.29
CA GLY A 101 -8.85 -2.71 -0.78
C GLY A 101 -7.82 -2.66 0.34
N TYR A 102 -7.50 -3.79 0.98
CA TYR A 102 -6.56 -3.88 2.11
C TYR A 102 -5.67 -5.12 2.03
N TYR A 103 -4.46 -5.01 2.58
CA TYR A 103 -3.52 -6.13 2.66
C TYR A 103 -2.82 -6.26 4.03
N PRO A 104 -2.87 -7.46 4.66
CA PRO A 104 -3.82 -8.54 4.39
C PRO A 104 -5.25 -8.07 4.72
N GLY A 105 -6.27 -8.67 4.10
CA GLY A 105 -7.67 -8.25 4.17
C GLY A 105 -8.38 -8.37 5.54
N ASN A 106 -7.67 -8.32 6.66
CA ASN A 106 -8.20 -8.43 8.01
C ASN A 106 -7.94 -7.15 8.80
N TYR A 107 -9.00 -6.40 9.08
CA TYR A 107 -9.04 -5.38 10.14
C TYR A 107 -9.52 -6.04 11.43
N THR A 108 -8.81 -5.88 12.54
CA THR A 108 -9.23 -6.36 13.87
C THR A 108 -9.41 -5.16 14.81
N PRO A 109 -10.39 -5.16 15.73
CA PRO A 109 -10.55 -4.09 16.72
C PRO A 109 -9.29 -3.80 17.54
N GLU A 110 -8.44 -4.82 17.78
CA GLU A 110 -7.16 -4.68 18.48
C GLU A 110 -6.04 -4.06 17.59
N ALA A 111 -6.39 -3.43 16.46
CA ALA A 111 -5.46 -2.86 15.50
C ALA A 111 -4.74 -1.60 15.99
N PHE A 112 -5.21 -0.95 17.07
CA PHE A 112 -4.57 0.25 17.61
C PHE A 112 -3.75 -0.04 18.86
N THR A 113 -2.59 0.61 18.97
CA THR A 113 -1.68 0.47 20.12
C THR A 113 -0.81 1.72 20.26
N ASP A 114 -0.38 2.03 21.48
CA ASP A 114 0.62 3.05 21.79
C ASP A 114 2.03 2.44 22.04
N ASP A 115 2.18 1.13 21.83
CA ASP A 115 3.47 0.44 21.93
C ASP A 115 4.21 0.45 20.58
N GLU A 116 5.32 1.18 20.52
CA GLU A 116 6.20 1.26 19.35
C GLU A 116 6.72 -0.11 18.89
N ALA A 117 7.00 -1.03 19.82
CA ALA A 117 7.51 -2.34 19.47
C ALA A 117 6.43 -3.17 18.77
N VAL A 118 5.18 -3.07 19.23
CA VAL A 118 4.03 -3.74 18.59
C VAL A 118 3.76 -3.15 17.21
N LEU A 119 3.86 -1.84 17.05
CA LEU A 119 3.73 -1.21 15.72
C LEU A 119 4.81 -1.70 14.75
N LEU A 120 6.07 -1.78 15.21
CA LEU A 120 7.16 -2.29 14.38
C LEU A 120 6.97 -3.78 14.04
N GLU A 121 6.57 -4.61 15.00
CA GLU A 121 6.22 -6.01 14.76
C GLU A 121 5.15 -6.15 13.68
N ARG A 122 4.13 -5.29 13.69
CA ARG A 122 3.07 -5.29 12.67
C ARG A 122 3.57 -4.88 11.28
N VAL A 123 4.50 -3.94 11.21
CA VAL A 123 5.17 -3.58 9.95
C VAL A 123 5.92 -4.78 9.39
N GLU A 124 6.65 -5.51 10.24
CA GLU A 124 7.43 -6.69 9.84
C GLU A 124 6.57 -7.92 9.56
N GLY A 125 5.42 -8.02 10.22
CA GLY A 125 4.47 -9.12 10.07
C GLY A 125 3.62 -9.07 8.80
N LEU A 126 3.69 -7.99 8.00
CA LEU A 126 2.99 -7.94 6.72
C LEU A 126 3.60 -8.96 5.73
N PRO A 127 2.80 -9.86 5.15
CA PRO A 127 3.28 -10.93 4.26
C PRO A 127 3.59 -10.42 2.84
N LEU A 128 4.46 -9.42 2.71
CA LEU A 128 4.77 -8.76 1.43
C LEU A 128 5.52 -9.66 0.44
N ASP A 129 6.10 -10.76 0.91
CA ASP A 129 6.79 -11.77 0.09
C ASP A 129 5.85 -12.40 -0.95
N ARG A 130 4.57 -12.58 -0.62
CA ARG A 130 3.56 -13.16 -1.50
C ARG A 130 2.86 -12.13 -2.38
N PHE A 131 3.08 -10.85 -2.12
CA PHE A 131 2.38 -9.76 -2.78
C PHE A 131 2.63 -9.69 -4.29
N PRO A 132 3.87 -9.85 -4.81
CA PRO A 132 4.12 -9.85 -6.25
C PRO A 132 3.34 -10.91 -7.01
N GLU A 133 3.20 -12.12 -6.45
CA GLU A 133 2.41 -13.19 -7.09
C GLU A 133 0.92 -12.83 -7.18
N LEU A 134 0.39 -12.17 -6.15
CA LEU A 134 -0.99 -11.69 -6.14
C LEU A 134 -1.20 -10.61 -7.21
N VAL A 135 -0.30 -9.63 -7.32
CA VAL A 135 -0.35 -8.60 -8.37
C VAL A 135 -0.26 -9.24 -9.75
N ARG A 136 0.67 -10.17 -9.96
CA ARG A 136 0.80 -10.92 -11.22
C ARG A 136 -0.50 -11.65 -11.59
N SER A 137 -1.17 -12.26 -10.61
CA SER A 137 -2.45 -12.94 -10.83
C SER A 137 -3.56 -11.94 -11.16
N ALA A 138 -3.60 -10.80 -10.46
CA ALA A 138 -4.63 -9.79 -10.66
C ALA A 138 -4.50 -9.09 -12.03
N LEU A 139 -3.27 -8.82 -12.49
CA LEU A 139 -3.01 -8.27 -13.83
C LEU A 139 -3.44 -9.20 -14.98
N LYS A 140 -3.63 -10.49 -14.70
CA LYS A 140 -4.16 -11.47 -15.67
C LYS A 140 -5.68 -11.63 -15.59
N ASN A 141 -6.37 -10.90 -14.71
CA ASN A 141 -7.80 -11.04 -14.52
C ASN A 141 -8.54 -10.55 -15.80
N PRO A 142 -9.38 -11.38 -16.43
CA PRO A 142 -10.08 -10.99 -17.66
C PRO A 142 -10.99 -9.78 -17.52
N VAL A 143 -11.58 -9.56 -16.33
CA VAL A 143 -12.43 -8.39 -16.06
C VAL A 143 -11.56 -7.14 -16.08
N LEU A 144 -10.43 -7.15 -15.38
CA LEU A 144 -9.46 -6.06 -15.42
C LEU A 144 -9.00 -5.80 -16.86
N LEU A 145 -8.57 -6.85 -17.57
CA LEU A 145 -8.09 -6.72 -18.95
C LEU A 145 -9.14 -6.14 -19.90
N ASN A 146 -10.42 -6.51 -19.74
CA ASN A 146 -11.50 -5.95 -20.54
C ASN A 146 -11.78 -4.48 -20.19
N THR A 147 -11.84 -4.13 -18.91
CA THR A 147 -12.02 -2.73 -18.47
C THR A 147 -10.86 -1.85 -18.91
N LEU A 148 -9.63 -2.33 -18.72
CA LEU A 148 -8.44 -1.68 -19.23
C LEU A 148 -8.55 -1.48 -20.75
N LYS A 149 -8.96 -2.50 -21.51
CA LYS A 149 -9.14 -2.39 -22.95
C LYS A 149 -10.24 -1.41 -23.38
N GLU A 150 -11.35 -1.33 -22.65
CA GLU A 150 -12.41 -0.33 -22.86
C GLU A 150 -11.88 1.10 -22.66
N ASP A 151 -10.96 1.28 -21.72
CA ASP A 151 -10.23 2.52 -21.45
C ASP A 151 -9.03 2.74 -22.42
N GLY A 152 -8.86 1.87 -23.44
CA GLY A 152 -7.79 1.95 -24.44
C GLY A 152 -6.43 1.40 -23.99
N ILE A 153 -6.40 0.63 -22.91
CA ILE A 153 -5.22 0.07 -22.24
C ILE A 153 -5.09 -1.41 -22.65
N ASN A 154 -4.08 -1.77 -23.45
CA ASN A 154 -3.77 -3.16 -23.78
C ASN A 154 -2.54 -3.64 -23.01
N LEU A 155 -2.75 -4.54 -22.05
CA LEU A 155 -1.70 -5.37 -21.45
C LEU A 155 -1.57 -6.62 -22.34
N HIS A 156 -0.72 -6.55 -23.36
CA HIS A 156 -0.49 -7.67 -24.29
C HIS A 156 0.33 -8.79 -23.66
#